data_AF-A0A2E2U802-F1
#
_entry.id   AF-A0A2E2U802-F1
#
_cell.length_a   1.000
_cell.length_b   1.000
_cell.length_c   1.000
_cell.angle_alpha   90.00
_cell.angle_beta   90.00
_cell.angle_gamma   90.00
#
_symmetry.space_group_name_H-M   'P 1'
#
loop_
_entity.id
_entity.type
_entity.pdbx_description
1 polymer ?
#
loop_
_entity_poly.entity_id
_entity_poly.type
_entity_poly.pdbx_seq_one_letter_code
_entity_poly.pdbx_strand_id
1 'polypeptide(L)'
;MKLIASLLVYLSVASVFAIELKMEHVRIIAPKRNKVQNTIVRKSFHGKVLKSEQNELISTKPVDGNEALQAYTKLIIDKLNSEIMSTIPEISQNLIFRFQIQKSGHFDILNIRSSDQKLVLKMENYLSQIDKFPAIPQSTGQKELQLEFNIPAVIK
;
A
#
# COMPACT_ATOMS: atom_id res chain seq x y z
N MET A 1 -6.84 -47.36 44.53
CA MET A 1 -5.60 -46.60 44.82
C MET A 1 -4.91 -46.31 43.50
N LYS A 2 -4.58 -45.03 43.25
CA LYS A 2 -3.59 -44.49 42.28
C LYS A 2 -3.97 -44.65 40.79
N LEU A 3 -3.78 -43.68 39.90
CA LEU A 3 -3.11 -42.38 39.95
C LEU A 3 -3.66 -41.56 38.77
N ILE A 4 -4.21 -40.38 39.07
CA ILE A 4 -4.47 -39.34 38.07
C ILE A 4 -3.11 -38.68 37.81
N ALA A 5 -2.64 -38.72 36.57
CA ALA A 5 -1.53 -37.89 36.10
C ALA A 5 -1.98 -37.34 34.73
N SER A 6 -2.67 -36.20 34.71
CA SER A 6 -2.04 -34.89 34.56
C SER A 6 -1.03 -34.86 33.42
N LEU A 7 -1.55 -34.79 32.18
CA LEU A 7 -0.83 -34.18 31.08
C LEU A 7 -1.62 -32.95 30.62
N LEU A 8 -1.60 -31.94 31.48
CA LEU A 8 -1.86 -30.55 31.11
C LEU A 8 -0.75 -30.15 30.14
N VAL A 9 -1.03 -30.32 28.84
CA VAL A 9 -0.25 -29.66 27.80
C VAL A 9 -0.52 -28.17 27.96
N TYR A 10 0.40 -27.51 28.65
CA TYR A 10 0.54 -26.06 28.68
C TYR A 10 0.73 -25.58 27.23
N LEU A 11 -0.36 -25.25 26.54
CA LEU A 11 -0.31 -24.29 25.46
C LEU A 11 0.00 -22.92 26.09
N SER A 12 1.29 -22.63 26.22
CA SER A 12 1.77 -21.26 26.30
C SER A 12 1.47 -20.61 24.96
N VAL A 13 0.26 -20.10 24.80
CA VAL A 13 -0.06 -19.12 23.77
C VAL A 13 0.64 -17.85 24.23
N ALA A 14 1.91 -17.71 23.87
CA ALA A 14 2.53 -16.39 23.87
C ALA A 14 1.63 -15.54 22.98
N SER A 15 0.91 -14.60 23.59
CA SER A 15 0.16 -13.58 22.88
C SER A 15 1.18 -12.78 22.07
N VAL A 16 1.47 -13.24 20.86
CA VAL A 16 2.20 -12.47 19.86
C VAL A 16 1.25 -11.35 19.51
N PHE A 17 1.48 -10.17 20.08
CA PHE A 17 0.77 -8.97 19.68
C PHE A 17 1.12 -8.71 18.21
N ALA A 18 0.30 -9.23 17.32
CA ALA A 18 0.39 -8.96 15.90
C ALA A 18 0.06 -7.49 15.68
N ILE A 19 0.87 -6.83 14.87
CA ILE A 19 0.67 -5.42 14.55
C ILE A 19 -0.45 -5.36 13.52
N GLU A 20 -1.38 -4.44 13.72
CA GLU A 20 -2.47 -4.21 12.79
C GLU A 20 -2.34 -2.81 12.19
N LEU A 21 -2.20 -2.74 10.87
CA LEU A 21 -2.35 -1.51 10.13
C LEU A 21 -3.80 -1.06 10.15
N LYS A 22 -4.01 0.23 10.39
CA LYS A 22 -5.31 0.89 10.40
C LYS A 22 -5.28 2.07 9.45
N MET A 23 -6.45 2.54 9.03
CA MET A 23 -6.57 3.71 8.14
C MET A 23 -5.85 4.94 8.70
N GLU A 24 -5.81 5.12 10.03
CA GLU A 24 -5.10 6.23 10.69
C GLU A 24 -3.58 6.21 10.49
N HIS A 25 -3.00 5.06 10.16
CA HIS A 25 -1.58 4.92 9.85
C HIS A 25 -1.28 5.25 8.38
N VAL A 26 -2.29 5.46 7.54
CA VAL A 26 -2.14 5.59 6.09
C VAL A 26 -2.46 6.99 5.63
N ARG A 27 -1.53 7.55 4.84
CA ARG A 27 -1.70 8.81 4.14
C ARG A 27 -1.68 8.58 2.64
N ILE A 28 -2.72 9.08 1.97
CA ILE A 28 -2.75 9.11 0.50
C ILE A 28 -1.92 10.32 0.03
N ILE A 29 -0.91 10.05 -0.77
CA ILE A 29 -0.02 11.08 -1.33
C ILE A 29 -0.49 11.42 -2.73
N ALA A 30 -0.66 12.71 -3.02
CA ALA A 30 -0.94 13.16 -4.37
C ALA A 30 0.27 12.85 -5.27
N PRO A 31 0.08 12.18 -6.42
CA PRO A 31 1.20 11.95 -7.33
C PRO A 31 1.82 13.28 -7.76
N LYS A 32 3.14 13.27 -7.97
CA LYS A 32 3.85 14.45 -8.46
C LYS A 32 3.21 14.88 -9.78
N ARG A 33 2.86 16.17 -9.89
CA ARG A 33 2.26 16.75 -11.10
C ARG A 33 3.28 16.73 -12.23
N ASN A 34 3.38 15.62 -12.94
CA ASN A 34 4.05 15.57 -14.23
C ASN A 34 3.00 15.88 -15.30
N LYS A 35 3.28 16.88 -16.14
CA LYS A 35 2.49 17.12 -17.36
C LYS A 35 2.97 16.09 -18.38
N VAL A 36 2.12 15.16 -18.77
CA VAL A 36 2.38 14.34 -19.96
C VAL A 36 1.69 15.02 -21.14
N GLN A 37 2.47 15.49 -22.10
CA GLN A 37 1.97 15.96 -23.39
C GLN A 37 1.77 14.75 -24.29
N ASN A 38 0.52 14.37 -24.54
CA ASN A 38 0.21 13.37 -25.56
C ASN A 38 -0.14 14.08 -26.86
N THR A 39 0.69 13.90 -27.88
CA THR A 39 0.39 14.39 -29.24
C THR A 39 -0.46 13.34 -29.96
N ILE A 40 -1.74 13.63 -30.15
CA ILE A 40 -2.60 12.79 -30.99
C ILE A 40 -2.49 13.31 -32.42
N VAL A 41 -1.97 12.46 -33.32
CA VAL A 41 -1.82 12.77 -34.74
C VAL A 41 -2.97 12.13 -35.51
N ARG A 42 -3.84 12.95 -36.12
CA ARG A 42 -4.92 12.47 -37.01
C ARG A 42 -4.77 13.08 -38.40
N LYS A 43 -4.97 12.29 -39.46
CA LYS A 43 -5.06 12.82 -40.83
C LYS A 43 -6.49 13.33 -41.04
N SER A 44 -6.63 14.58 -41.48
CA SER A 44 -7.94 15.11 -41.90
C SER A 44 -8.36 14.51 -43.25
N PHE A 45 -9.65 14.62 -43.57
CA PHE A 45 -10.24 14.16 -44.85
C PHE A 45 -9.57 14.78 -46.10
N HIS A 46 -8.78 15.84 -45.96
CA HIS A 46 -8.05 16.52 -47.03
C HIS A 46 -6.52 16.30 -46.96
N GLY A 47 -6.06 15.26 -46.26
CA GLY A 47 -4.64 14.89 -46.19
C GLY A 47 -3.77 15.76 -45.28
N LYS A 48 -4.32 16.82 -44.66
CA LYS A 48 -3.58 17.65 -43.69
C LYS A 48 -3.49 16.96 -42.34
N VAL A 49 -2.29 16.90 -41.77
CA VAL A 49 -2.00 16.34 -40.44
C VAL A 49 -2.51 17.31 -39.38
N LEU A 50 -3.52 16.91 -38.61
CA LEU A 50 -3.99 17.62 -37.42
C LEU A 50 -3.24 17.06 -36.19
N LYS A 51 -2.45 17.93 -35.56
CA LYS A 51 -1.85 17.66 -34.25
C LYS A 51 -2.78 18.23 -33.19
N SER A 52 -3.35 17.37 -32.35
CA SER A 52 -4.08 17.82 -31.16
C SER A 52 -3.20 17.55 -29.95
N GLU A 53 -2.87 18.62 -29.22
CA GLU A 53 -2.17 18.55 -27.94
C GLU A 53 -3.23 18.35 -26.86
N GLN A 54 -3.27 17.15 -26.27
CA GLN A 54 -4.11 16.89 -25.11
C GLN A 54 -3.25 16.96 -23.86
N ASN A 55 -3.40 18.04 -23.10
CA ASN A 55 -2.84 18.16 -21.76
C ASN A 55 -3.68 17.29 -20.82
N GLU A 56 -3.29 16.04 -20.60
CA GLU A 56 -3.89 15.24 -19.54
C GLU A 56 -3.23 15.59 -18.20
N LEU A 57 -4.05 16.03 -17.25
CA LEU A 57 -3.65 16.04 -15.84
C LEU A 57 -3.57 14.59 -15.36
N ILE A 58 -2.39 14.17 -14.92
CA ILE A 58 -2.16 12.82 -14.37
C ILE A 58 -2.76 12.70 -12.96
N SER A 59 -3.05 13.82 -12.30
CA SER A 59 -3.48 13.86 -10.90
C SER A 59 -4.76 14.66 -10.73
N THR A 60 -5.84 13.98 -10.38
CA THR A 60 -6.89 14.56 -9.53
C THR A 60 -6.32 14.60 -8.11
N LYS A 61 -6.57 15.69 -7.35
CA LYS A 61 -6.16 15.74 -5.94
C LYS A 61 -6.72 14.49 -5.23
N PRO A 62 -5.96 13.81 -4.36
CA PRO A 62 -6.57 12.87 -3.43
C PRO A 62 -7.53 13.71 -2.58
N VAL A 63 -8.81 13.48 -2.78
CA VAL A 63 -9.85 14.09 -1.96
C VAL A 63 -10.04 13.10 -0.84
N ASP A 64 -9.56 13.45 0.35
CA ASP A 64 -9.69 12.60 1.55
C ASP A 64 -11.16 12.17 1.80
N GLY A 65 -12.15 12.86 1.22
CA GLY A 65 -13.57 12.51 1.23
C GLY A 65 -14.08 11.58 0.12
N ASN A 66 -13.22 10.94 -0.70
CA ASN A 66 -13.66 9.97 -1.69
C ASN A 66 -13.85 8.58 -1.04
N GLU A 67 -15.10 8.20 -0.79
CA GLU A 67 -15.47 6.91 -0.17
C GLU A 67 -14.91 5.70 -0.94
N ALA A 68 -14.94 5.72 -2.27
CA ALA A 68 -14.41 4.63 -3.09
C ALA A 68 -12.89 4.48 -2.92
N LEU A 69 -12.19 5.61 -2.78
CA LEU A 69 -10.75 5.63 -2.54
C LEU A 69 -10.40 5.14 -1.12
N GLN A 70 -11.19 5.52 -0.12
CA GLN A 70 -11.04 5.01 1.25
C GLN A 70 -11.31 3.50 1.32
N ALA A 71 -12.38 3.02 0.68
CA ALA A 71 -12.71 1.60 0.63
C ALA A 71 -11.60 0.78 -0.05
N TYR A 72 -11.06 1.30 -1.15
CA TYR A 72 -9.92 0.68 -1.81
C TYR A 72 -8.67 0.67 -0.92
N THR A 73 -8.36 1.78 -0.24
CA THR A 73 -7.23 1.87 0.70
C THR A 73 -7.37 0.87 1.84
N LYS A 74 -8.58 0.70 2.38
CA LYS A 74 -8.86 -0.32 3.39
C LYS A 74 -8.58 -1.73 2.88
N LEU A 75 -8.97 -2.05 1.66
CA LEU A 75 -8.70 -3.34 1.05
C LEU A 75 -7.18 -3.60 0.86
N ILE A 76 -6.37 -2.56 0.60
CA ILE A 76 -4.92 -2.67 0.61
C ILE A 76 -4.38 -2.96 2.01
N ILE A 77 -4.89 -2.26 3.03
CA ILE A 77 -4.54 -2.49 4.44
C ILE A 77 -4.85 -3.92 4.86
N ASP A 78 -6.05 -4.40 4.55
CA ASP A 78 -6.51 -5.74 4.93
C ASP A 78 -5.60 -6.83 4.32
N LYS A 79 -5.18 -6.64 3.05
CA LYS A 79 -4.21 -7.52 2.39
C LYS A 79 -2.82 -7.47 3.03
N LEU A 80 -2.33 -6.27 3.38
CA LEU A 80 -1.04 -6.13 4.06
C LEU A 80 -1.07 -6.74 5.47
N ASN A 81 -2.20 -6.62 6.18
CA ASN A 81 -2.38 -7.23 7.49
C ASN A 81 -2.36 -8.75 7.41
N SER A 82 -3.07 -9.33 6.44
CA SER A 82 -3.12 -10.79 6.28
C SER A 82 -1.80 -11.38 5.82
N GLU A 83 -1.13 -10.76 4.84
CA GLU A 83 0.07 -11.32 4.20
C GLU A 83 1.38 -10.95 4.90
N ILE A 84 1.47 -9.77 5.52
CA ILE A 84 2.72 -9.24 6.05
C ILE A 84 2.64 -9.00 7.56
N MET A 85 1.74 -8.14 8.03
CA MET A 85 1.81 -7.63 9.41
C MET A 85 1.56 -8.70 10.46
N SER A 86 0.80 -9.74 10.13
CA SER A 86 0.62 -10.96 10.96
C SER A 86 1.93 -11.70 11.23
N THR A 87 2.95 -11.53 10.39
CA THR A 87 4.25 -12.21 10.47
C THR A 87 5.35 -11.33 11.08
N ILE A 88 5.14 -10.01 11.12
CA ILE A 88 6.11 -9.07 11.67
C ILE A 88 5.95 -9.06 13.19
N PRO A 89 7.00 -9.45 13.95
CA PRO A 89 6.97 -9.30 15.40
C PRO A 89 6.91 -7.82 15.78
N GLU A 90 6.52 -7.54 17.02
CA GLU A 90 6.41 -6.20 17.61
C GLU A 90 7.49 -5.20 17.11
N ILE A 91 7.03 -4.04 16.61
CA ILE A 91 7.88 -3.01 16.02
C ILE A 91 8.38 -2.12 17.16
N SER A 92 9.68 -2.25 17.45
CA SER A 92 10.36 -1.50 18.51
C SER A 92 10.75 -0.06 18.11
N GLN A 93 10.63 0.28 16.83
CA GLN A 93 11.07 1.55 16.24
C GLN A 93 10.10 1.99 15.14
N ASN A 94 9.86 3.30 15.00
CA ASN A 94 8.95 3.80 13.96
C ASN A 94 9.32 3.25 12.58
N LEU A 95 8.32 2.79 11.83
CA LEU A 95 8.48 2.28 10.47
C LEU A 95 7.62 3.10 9.52
N ILE A 96 8.27 3.71 8.54
CA ILE A 96 7.60 4.45 7.47
C ILE A 96 7.90 3.77 6.16
N PHE A 97 6.88 3.39 5.40
CA PHE A 97 7.07 2.88 4.05
C PHE A 97 6.08 3.51 3.07
N ARG A 98 6.54 3.64 1.83
CA ARG A 98 5.82 4.26 0.74
C ARG A 98 5.85 3.35 -0.47
N PHE A 99 4.71 3.19 -1.12
CA PHE A 99 4.63 2.53 -2.42
C PHE A 99 3.64 3.25 -3.33
N GLN A 100 3.78 2.99 -4.63
CA GLN A 100 2.90 3.47 -5.67
C GLN A 100 2.21 2.28 -6.32
N ILE A 101 0.87 2.25 -6.33
CA ILE A 101 0.07 1.28 -7.06
C ILE A 101 -0.37 1.92 -8.39
N GLN A 102 -0.17 1.19 -9.48
CA GLN A 102 -0.63 1.54 -10.82
C GLN A 102 -2.08 1.05 -11.03
N LYS A 103 -2.78 1.59 -12.04
CA LYS A 103 -4.17 1.19 -12.34
C LYS A 103 -4.38 -0.34 -12.45
N SER A 104 -3.39 -1.05 -12.97
CA SER A 104 -3.38 -2.51 -13.14
C SER A 104 -3.25 -3.30 -11.83
N GLY A 105 -2.86 -2.67 -10.72
CA GLY A 105 -2.56 -3.32 -9.45
C GLY A 105 -1.07 -3.67 -9.27
N HIS A 106 -0.24 -3.51 -10.29
CA HIS A 106 1.22 -3.53 -10.12
C HIS A 106 1.64 -2.38 -9.22
N PHE A 107 2.71 -2.58 -8.45
CA PHE A 107 3.18 -1.57 -7.53
C PHE A 107 4.70 -1.50 -7.47
N ASP A 108 5.18 -0.31 -7.12
CA ASP A 108 6.59 -0.01 -6.93
C ASP A 108 6.81 0.45 -5.48
N ILE A 109 7.80 -0.13 -4.81
CA ILE A 109 8.24 0.32 -3.49
C ILE A 109 9.04 1.61 -3.68
N LEU A 110 8.56 2.72 -3.14
CA LEU A 110 9.21 4.03 -3.30
C LEU A 110 10.29 4.26 -2.25
N ASN A 111 10.04 3.85 -1.01
CA ASN A 111 10.92 4.12 0.13
C ASN A 111 10.48 3.34 1.38
N ILE A 112 11.43 2.81 2.16
CA ILE A 112 11.20 2.24 3.49
C ILE A 112 12.21 2.85 4.45
N ARG A 113 11.76 3.30 5.63
CA ARG A 113 12.57 4.00 6.63
C ARG A 113 12.23 3.52 8.02
N SER A 114 13.26 3.14 8.76
CA SER A 114 13.24 2.94 10.20
C SER A 114 14.65 3.17 10.74
N SER A 115 14.78 3.46 12.03
CA SER A 115 16.08 3.40 12.73
C SER A 115 16.57 1.95 12.88
N ASP A 116 15.68 0.95 12.80
CA ASP A 116 16.04 -0.47 12.78
C ASP A 116 16.23 -0.98 11.33
N GLN A 117 17.49 -1.15 10.92
CA GLN A 117 17.82 -1.67 9.59
C GLN A 117 17.33 -3.11 9.36
N LYS A 118 17.27 -3.95 10.40
CA LYS A 118 16.76 -5.32 10.26
C LYS A 118 15.27 -5.32 9.95
N LEU A 119 14.53 -4.39 10.54
CA LEU A 119 13.12 -4.19 10.24
C LEU A 119 12.91 -3.72 8.80
N VAL A 120 13.75 -2.78 8.32
CA VAL A 120 13.72 -2.32 6.93
C VAL A 120 13.91 -3.50 5.96
N LEU A 121 14.99 -4.29 6.13
CA LEU A 121 15.29 -5.43 5.25
C LEU A 121 14.18 -6.49 5.26
N LYS A 122 13.60 -6.76 6.44
CA LYS A 122 12.44 -7.66 6.55
C LYS A 122 11.25 -7.13 5.76
N MET A 123 10.91 -5.85 5.93
CA MET A 123 9.79 -5.24 5.23
C MET A 123 10.01 -5.23 3.71
N GLU A 124 11.22 -4.96 3.24
CA GLU A 124 11.58 -5.07 1.81
C GLU A 124 11.35 -6.48 1.29
N ASN A 125 11.84 -7.49 2.01
CA ASN A 125 11.66 -8.90 1.64
C ASN A 125 10.18 -9.28 1.59
N TYR A 126 9.38 -8.90 2.59
CA TYR A 126 7.94 -9.20 2.59
C TYR A 126 7.20 -8.50 1.44
N LEU A 127 7.46 -7.22 1.20
CA LEU A 127 6.83 -6.51 0.09
C LEU A 127 7.25 -7.10 -1.26
N SER A 128 8.49 -7.56 -1.41
CA SER A 128 8.95 -8.22 -2.65
C SER A 128 8.23 -9.53 -2.96
N GLN A 129 7.58 -10.15 -1.97
CA GLN A 129 6.80 -11.38 -2.14
C GLN A 129 5.36 -11.10 -2.60
N ILE A 130 4.89 -9.86 -2.51
CA ILE A 130 3.59 -9.48 -3.06
C ILE A 130 3.75 -9.35 -4.58
N ASP A 131 3.05 -10.19 -5.33
CA ASP A 131 3.01 -10.10 -6.80
C ASP A 131 2.29 -8.82 -7.26
N LYS A 132 1.05 -8.62 -6.78
CA LYS A 132 0.21 -7.48 -7.14
C LYS A 132 -0.85 -7.18 -6.10
N PHE A 133 -1.30 -5.93 -6.09
CA PHE A 133 -2.53 -5.53 -5.43
C PHE A 133 -3.73 -5.69 -6.37
N PRO A 134 -4.96 -5.68 -5.83
CA PRO A 134 -6.16 -5.57 -6.66
C PRO A 134 -6.11 -4.29 -7.50
N ALA A 135 -6.63 -4.35 -8.73
CA ALA A 135 -6.64 -3.20 -9.63
C ALA A 135 -7.40 -2.01 -9.02
N ILE A 136 -6.96 -0.79 -9.35
CA ILE A 136 -7.60 0.44 -8.85
C ILE A 136 -9.01 0.56 -9.48
N PRO A 137 -10.09 0.62 -8.67
CA PRO A 137 -11.44 0.75 -9.21
C PRO A 137 -11.61 2.06 -9.97
N GLN A 138 -12.33 2.02 -11.10
CA GLN A 138 -12.61 3.23 -11.89
C GLN A 138 -13.37 4.29 -11.08
N SER A 139 -14.19 3.87 -10.12
CA SER A 139 -14.94 4.74 -9.20
C SER A 139 -14.05 5.63 -8.33
N THR A 140 -12.79 5.28 -8.13
CA THR A 140 -11.83 6.14 -7.40
C THR A 140 -11.41 7.38 -8.21
N GLY A 141 -11.54 7.33 -9.55
CA GLY A 141 -11.04 8.36 -10.45
C GLY A 141 -9.51 8.47 -10.50
N GLN A 142 -8.78 7.54 -9.88
CA GLN A 142 -7.32 7.54 -9.81
C GLN A 142 -6.72 6.68 -10.94
N LYS A 143 -5.64 7.18 -11.57
CA LYS A 143 -4.81 6.40 -12.51
C LYS A 143 -3.65 5.69 -11.80
N GLU A 144 -3.21 6.25 -10.69
CA GLU A 144 -2.18 5.73 -9.81
C GLU A 144 -2.51 6.16 -8.38
N LEU A 145 -2.03 5.40 -7.39
CA LEU A 145 -2.24 5.67 -5.99
C LEU A 145 -0.91 5.55 -5.24
N GLN A 146 -0.46 6.65 -4.64
CA GLN A 146 0.69 6.62 -3.73
C GLN A 146 0.19 6.57 -2.28
N LEU A 147 0.67 5.59 -1.53
CA LEU A 147 0.34 5.42 -0.12
C LEU A 147 1.60 5.52 0.72
N GLU A 148 1.51 6.24 1.84
CA GLU A 148 2.50 6.24 2.91
C GLU A 148 1.89 5.63 4.17
N PHE A 149 2.60 4.69 4.76
CA PHE A 149 2.24 4.05 6.01
C PHE A 149 3.22 4.52 7.07
N ASN A 150 2.70 5.00 8.19
CA ASN A 150 3.48 5.41 9.35
C ASN A 150 3.06 4.59 10.56
N ILE A 151 3.86 3.56 10.88
CA ILE A 151 3.63 2.68 12.02
C ILE A 151 4.48 3.19 13.20
N PRO A 152 3.87 3.66 14.29
CA PRO A 152 4.61 4.07 15.47
C PRO A 152 5.22 2.86 16.19
N ALA A 153 6.34 3.09 16.88
CA ALA A 153 6.92 2.12 17.80
C ALA A 153 5.93 1.80 18.92
N VAL A 154 5.80 0.53 19.27
CA VAL A 154 5.06 0.10 20.45
C VAL A 154 6.01 0.18 21.63
N ILE A 155 5.86 1.21 22.47
CA ILE A 155 6.65 1.40 23.69
C ILE A 155 5.92 0.68 24.83
N LYS A 156 6.61 -0.26 25.48
CA LYS A 156 6.13 -0.92 26.72
C LYS A 156 6.42 -0.06 27.94
#